data_AF-E7CGI7-F1
#
_entry.id   AF-E7CGI7-F1
#
_cell.length_a   1.000
_cell.length_b   1.000
_cell.length_c   1.000
_cell.angle_alpha   90.00
_cell.angle_beta   90.00
_cell.angle_gamma   90.00
#
_symmetry.space_group_name_H-M   'P 1'
#
loop_
_entity.id
_entity.type
_entity.pdbx_description
1 polymer ?
#
loop_
_entity_poly.entity_id
_entity_poly.type
_entity_poly.pdbx_seq_one_letter_code
_entity_poly.pdbx_strand_id
1 'polypeptide(L)'
;MFLSQLSFYQLEIKNTSPKEAITSSTTESFYAYGSAWLKACNTISNFLQQNNYKKDDLNIVFNEDPKNEVYRYTWSGIHKSSFKKLEITIIYTQFADTEDFYRECTCCNKVMFEGYCIHEGLEYFCSDKCLHTQYTPDEYEEMHEDDYAYWTVWLE
;
A
#
# COMPACT_ATOMS: atom_id res chain seq x y z
N MET A 1 20.00 1.79 5.02
CA MET A 1 19.26 1.07 3.97
C MET A 1 18.16 2.01 3.52
N PHE A 2 18.39 2.74 2.42
CA PHE A 2 17.38 3.63 1.86
C PHE A 2 16.28 2.73 1.29
N LEU A 3 15.05 2.87 1.79
CA LEU A 3 13.89 2.27 1.14
C LEU A 3 13.91 2.76 -0.31
N SER A 4 13.75 1.85 -1.28
CA SER A 4 13.50 2.28 -2.66
C SER A 4 12.29 3.22 -2.60
N GLN A 5 12.28 4.29 -3.40
CA GLN A 5 11.13 5.21 -3.53
C GLN A 5 9.84 4.48 -4.01
N LEU A 6 9.95 3.17 -4.22
CA LEU A 6 8.99 2.23 -4.75
C LEU A 6 8.69 1.10 -3.73
N SER A 7 8.47 1.45 -2.46
CA SER A 7 8.00 0.48 -1.47
C SER A 7 6.98 1.09 -0.52
N PHE A 8 6.01 0.28 -0.10
CA PHE A 8 5.00 0.64 0.89
C PHE A 8 4.75 -0.53 1.83
N TYR A 9 3.98 -0.26 2.89
CA TYR A 9 3.59 -1.23 3.89
C TYR A 9 2.09 -1.42 3.84
N GLN A 10 1.63 -2.66 3.69
CA GLN A 10 0.22 -3.00 3.81
C GLN A 10 -0.07 -3.49 5.22
N LEU A 11 -1.03 -2.88 5.88
CA LEU A 11 -1.57 -3.28 7.16
C LEU A 11 -2.86 -4.03 6.93
N GLU A 12 -2.85 -5.33 7.17
CA GLU A 12 -4.04 -6.18 7.17
C GLU A 12 -4.56 -6.31 8.60
N ILE A 13 -5.87 -6.09 8.77
CA ILE A 13 -6.56 -6.20 10.06
C ILE A 13 -7.73 -7.15 9.87
N LYS A 14 -7.75 -8.23 10.63
CA LYS A 14 -8.85 -9.20 10.64
C LYS A 14 -9.42 -9.34 12.04
N ASN A 15 -10.70 -9.03 12.19
CA ASN A 15 -11.43 -9.13 13.46
C ASN A 15 -12.54 -10.17 13.32
N THR A 16 -12.50 -11.19 14.16
CA THR A 16 -13.43 -12.31 14.13
C THR A 16 -14.13 -12.45 15.48
N SER A 17 -15.46 -12.48 15.43
CA SER A 17 -16.35 -12.82 16.55
C SER A 17 -17.06 -14.15 16.27
N PRO A 18 -16.53 -15.30 16.73
CA PRO A 18 -17.10 -16.61 16.38
C PRO A 18 -18.56 -16.78 16.84
N LYS A 19 -18.90 -16.29 18.04
CA LYS A 19 -20.27 -16.38 18.58
C LYS A 19 -21.29 -15.56 17.79
N GLU A 20 -20.84 -14.52 17.11
CA GLU A 20 -21.68 -13.65 16.29
C GLU A 20 -21.62 -14.05 14.80
N ALA A 21 -20.77 -15.03 14.44
CA ALA A 21 -20.41 -15.40 13.07
C ALA A 21 -19.94 -14.21 12.21
N ILE A 22 -19.40 -13.17 12.82
CA ILE A 22 -18.91 -11.97 12.14
C ILE A 22 -17.40 -12.10 11.94
N THR A 23 -16.94 -11.85 10.71
CA THR A 23 -15.53 -11.57 10.41
C THR A 23 -15.45 -10.32 9.55
N SER A 24 -14.72 -9.32 10.02
CA SER A 24 -14.34 -8.16 9.20
C SER A 24 -12.86 -8.24 8.85
N SER A 25 -12.54 -7.80 7.64
CA SER A 25 -11.18 -7.70 7.14
C SER A 25 -11.00 -6.36 6.46
N THR A 26 -9.96 -5.63 6.81
CA THR A 26 -9.61 -4.33 6.20
C THR A 26 -8.12 -4.28 5.92
N THR A 27 -7.76 -3.64 4.80
CA THR A 27 -6.37 -3.44 4.39
C THR A 27 -6.12 -1.94 4.20
N GLU A 28 -5.01 -1.43 4.75
CA GLU A 28 -4.60 -0.03 4.65
C GLU A 28 -3.13 0.07 4.21
N SER A 29 -2.80 1.02 3.34
CA SER A 29 -1.43 1.21 2.82
C SER A 29 -0.72 2.41 3.46
N PHE A 30 0.58 2.27 3.73
CA PHE A 30 1.41 3.30 4.35
C PHE A 30 2.78 3.39 3.67
N TYR A 31 3.28 4.60 3.43
CA TYR A 31 4.64 4.80 2.89
C TYR A 31 5.75 4.61 3.94
N ALA A 32 5.40 4.58 5.22
CA ALA A 32 6.36 4.42 6.32
C ALA A 32 5.92 3.34 7.30
N TYR A 33 6.85 2.45 7.66
CA TYR A 33 6.61 1.38 8.64
C TYR A 33 6.08 1.92 9.96
N GLY A 34 6.67 3.03 10.45
CA GLY A 34 6.24 3.65 11.71
C GLY A 34 4.77 4.05 11.70
N SER A 35 4.23 4.50 10.56
CA SER A 35 2.81 4.83 10.43
C SER A 35 1.92 3.59 10.47
N ALA A 36 2.29 2.54 9.74
CA ALA A 36 1.58 1.25 9.77
C ALA A 36 1.60 0.65 11.18
N TRP A 37 2.76 0.68 11.84
CA TRP A 37 2.94 0.19 13.21
C TRP A 37 2.13 0.98 14.23
N LEU A 38 2.10 2.31 14.11
CA LEU A 38 1.28 3.15 14.98
C LEU A 38 -0.21 2.83 14.81
N LYS A 39 -0.67 2.67 13.58
CA LYS A 39 -2.04 2.24 13.29
C LYS A 39 -2.33 0.87 13.88
N ALA A 40 -1.43 -0.11 13.73
CA ALA A 40 -1.54 -1.43 14.35
C ALA A 40 -1.71 -1.34 15.88
N CYS A 41 -0.83 -0.59 16.56
CA CYS A 41 -0.89 -0.40 18.01
C CYS A 41 -2.21 0.23 18.47
N ASN A 42 -2.68 1.24 17.74
CA ASN A 42 -3.95 1.89 18.01
C ASN A 42 -5.13 0.91 17.82
N THR A 43 -5.12 0.11 16.75
CA THR A 43 -6.13 -0.92 16.49
C THR A 43 -6.19 -1.96 17.62
N ILE A 44 -5.03 -2.44 18.09
CA ILE A 44 -4.96 -3.38 19.23
C ILE A 44 -5.55 -2.73 20.49
N SER A 45 -5.15 -1.48 20.78
CA SER A 45 -5.62 -0.75 21.95
C SER A 45 -7.14 -0.54 21.91
N ASN A 46 -7.67 -0.17 20.75
CA ASN A 46 -9.10 -0.01 20.54
C ASN A 46 -9.86 -1.32 20.72
N PHE A 47 -9.35 -2.43 20.18
CA PHE A 47 -9.96 -3.75 20.35
C PHE A 47 -10.05 -4.16 21.82
N LEU A 48 -8.98 -3.95 22.59
CA LEU A 48 -8.97 -4.21 24.03
C LEU A 48 -9.97 -3.33 24.77
N GLN A 49 -10.00 -2.03 24.48
CA GLN A 49 -10.91 -1.07 25.12
C GLN A 49 -12.39 -1.37 24.80
N GLN A 50 -12.73 -1.58 23.54
CA GLN A 50 -14.10 -1.83 23.09
C GLN A 50 -14.70 -3.10 23.71
N ASN A 51 -13.87 -4.10 23.98
CA ASN A 51 -14.30 -5.35 24.58
C ASN A 51 -14.05 -5.41 26.10
N ASN A 52 -13.49 -4.35 26.69
CA ASN A 52 -13.07 -4.31 28.10
C ASN A 52 -12.13 -5.48 28.48
N TYR A 53 -11.19 -5.81 27.60
CA TYR A 53 -10.21 -6.87 27.79
C TYR A 53 -8.88 -6.34 28.32
N LYS A 54 -8.23 -7.12 29.18
CA LYS A 54 -6.81 -6.98 29.53
C LYS A 54 -5.99 -7.92 28.65
N LYS A 55 -4.71 -7.62 28.45
CA LYS A 55 -3.81 -8.50 27.67
C LYS A 55 -3.79 -9.94 28.19
N ASP A 56 -3.84 -10.12 29.51
CA ASP A 56 -3.84 -11.45 30.14
C ASP A 56 -5.12 -12.26 29.87
N ASP A 57 -6.18 -11.63 29.39
CA ASP A 57 -7.42 -12.32 28.99
C ASP A 57 -7.27 -12.98 27.60
N LEU A 58 -6.19 -12.66 26.88
CA LEU A 58 -5.91 -13.15 25.54
C LEU A 58 -4.77 -14.18 25.55
N ASN A 59 -4.84 -15.12 24.63
CA ASN A 59 -3.68 -15.85 24.13
C ASN A 59 -3.07 -15.02 23.00
N ILE A 60 -1.87 -14.50 23.22
CA ILE A 60 -1.20 -13.59 22.28
C ILE A 60 -0.04 -14.32 21.61
N VAL A 61 -0.01 -14.24 20.28
CA VAL A 61 1.13 -14.62 19.45
C VAL A 61 1.60 -13.35 18.74
N PHE A 62 2.90 -13.08 18.81
CA PHE A 62 3.51 -11.90 18.21
C PHE A 62 4.85 -12.29 17.60
N ASN A 63 5.12 -11.75 16.41
CA ASN A 63 6.42 -11.86 15.76
C ASN A 63 6.76 -10.55 15.06
N GLU A 64 7.98 -10.08 15.27
CA GLU A 64 8.58 -8.96 14.54
C GLU A 64 9.95 -9.42 14.07
N ASP A 65 10.05 -9.70 12.77
CA ASP A 65 11.31 -10.10 12.15
C ASP A 65 11.78 -8.96 11.24
N PRO A 66 12.83 -8.22 11.65
CA PRO A 66 13.37 -7.12 10.86
C PRO A 66 13.90 -7.54 9.49
N LYS A 67 14.21 -8.83 9.32
CA LYS A 67 14.71 -9.43 8.08
C LYS A 67 13.64 -10.16 7.29
N ASN A 68 12.44 -10.34 7.84
CA ASN A 68 11.34 -10.96 7.11
C ASN A 68 10.79 -9.92 6.13
N GLU A 69 11.34 -9.97 4.92
CA GLU A 69 11.01 -9.05 3.82
C GLU A 69 9.55 -9.16 3.41
N VAL A 70 8.86 -10.25 3.75
CA VAL A 70 7.44 -10.47 3.45
C VAL A 70 6.56 -9.99 4.61
N TYR A 71 6.83 -10.40 5.85
CA TYR A 71 6.03 -10.02 7.03
C TYR A 71 6.90 -9.41 8.12
N ARG A 72 6.93 -8.07 8.21
CA ARG A 72 7.74 -7.40 9.22
C ARG A 72 7.15 -7.48 10.62
N TYR A 73 5.81 -7.50 10.73
CA TYR A 73 5.10 -7.53 12.00
C TYR A 73 3.85 -8.38 11.89
N THR A 74 3.65 -9.28 12.85
CA THR A 74 2.41 -10.03 13.01
C THR A 74 2.00 -10.05 14.48
N TRP A 75 0.70 -9.87 14.71
CA TRP A 75 0.12 -9.96 16.04
C TRP A 75 -1.23 -10.66 15.96
N SER A 76 -1.44 -11.65 16.82
CA SER A 76 -2.71 -12.35 16.96
C SER A 76 -3.09 -12.43 18.42
N GLY A 77 -4.28 -11.95 18.77
CA GLY A 77 -4.83 -12.05 20.11
C GLY A 77 -6.17 -12.76 20.08
N ILE A 78 -6.27 -13.89 20.77
CA ILE A 78 -7.51 -14.66 20.90
C ILE A 78 -7.97 -14.62 22.35
N HIS A 79 -9.15 -14.08 22.62
CA HIS A 79 -9.70 -14.07 23.97
C HIS A 79 -10.02 -15.50 24.44
N LYS A 80 -9.56 -15.86 25.65
CA LYS A 80 -9.51 -17.24 26.16
C LYS A 80 -10.87 -17.95 26.25
N SER A 81 -11.95 -17.19 26.44
CA SER A 81 -13.29 -17.77 26.67
C SER A 81 -14.30 -17.44 25.56
N SER A 82 -14.26 -16.22 25.02
CA SER A 82 -15.17 -15.81 23.94
C SER A 82 -14.68 -16.23 22.57
N PHE A 83 -13.38 -16.56 22.45
CA PHE A 83 -12.68 -16.81 21.19
C PHE A 83 -12.76 -15.64 20.20
N LYS A 84 -13.18 -14.44 20.63
CA LYS A 84 -13.02 -13.23 19.84
C LYS A 84 -11.54 -13.05 19.52
N LYS A 85 -11.23 -12.82 18.25
CA LYS A 85 -9.88 -12.86 17.71
C LYS A 85 -9.62 -11.59 16.91
N LEU A 86 -8.46 -10.99 17.15
CA LEU A 86 -7.91 -9.94 16.30
C LEU A 86 -6.57 -10.42 15.75
N GLU A 87 -6.38 -10.27 14.45
CA GLU A 87 -5.15 -10.57 13.74
C GLU A 87 -4.72 -9.31 13.00
N ILE A 88 -3.43 -8.98 13.10
CA ILE A 88 -2.80 -7.85 12.44
C ILE A 88 -1.53 -8.32 11.79
N THR A 89 -1.33 -7.94 10.53
CA THR A 89 -0.14 -8.25 9.74
C THR A 89 0.32 -6.98 9.05
N ILE A 90 1.61 -6.65 9.15
CA ILE A 90 2.26 -5.61 8.33
C ILE A 90 3.17 -6.30 7.33
N ILE A 91 2.82 -6.14 6.07
CA ILE A 91 3.52 -6.68 4.90
C ILE A 91 4.38 -5.55 4.31
N TYR A 92 5.61 -5.87 3.91
CA TYR A 92 6.41 -4.96 3.10
C TYR A 92 6.21 -5.33 1.64
N THR A 93 5.75 -4.37 0.84
CA THR A 93 5.40 -4.58 -0.56
C THR A 93 6.29 -3.68 -1.42
N GLN A 94 6.98 -4.26 -2.39
CA GLN A 94 7.74 -3.53 -3.40
C GLN A 94 6.85 -3.36 -4.63
N PHE A 95 6.84 -2.18 -5.26
CA PHE A 95 6.08 -1.98 -6.50
C PHE A 95 6.57 -2.88 -7.66
N ALA A 96 7.75 -3.49 -7.56
CA ALA A 96 8.22 -4.48 -8.55
C ALA A 96 7.31 -5.72 -8.64
N ASP A 97 6.54 -6.04 -7.60
CA ASP A 97 5.54 -7.12 -7.65
C ASP A 97 4.23 -6.66 -8.36
N THR A 98 4.20 -5.41 -8.83
CA THR A 98 3.05 -4.74 -9.43
C THR A 98 3.42 -3.95 -10.69
N GLU A 99 4.25 -4.51 -11.60
CA GLU A 99 4.80 -3.83 -12.79
C GLU A 99 3.76 -3.05 -13.62
N ASP A 100 2.47 -3.38 -13.51
CA ASP A 100 1.40 -2.69 -14.25
C ASP A 100 0.94 -1.34 -13.67
N PHE A 101 1.13 -1.06 -12.36
CA PHE A 101 0.48 0.09 -11.71
C PHE A 101 1.29 1.40 -11.68
N TYR A 102 2.54 1.40 -12.11
CA TYR A 102 3.38 2.61 -12.09
C TYR A 102 4.25 2.73 -13.35
N ARG A 103 4.67 3.96 -13.65
CA ARG A 103 5.66 4.27 -14.68
C ARG A 103 6.75 5.16 -14.11
N GLU A 104 7.89 5.24 -14.78
CA GLU A 104 8.97 6.16 -14.46
C GLU A 104 9.02 7.27 -15.50
N CYS A 105 9.11 8.52 -15.06
CA CYS A 105 9.15 9.65 -15.98
C CYS A 105 10.46 9.69 -16.74
N THR A 106 10.39 9.62 -18.08
CA THR A 106 11.55 9.69 -18.98
C THR A 106 12.37 10.97 -18.77
N CYS A 107 11.73 12.09 -18.39
CA CYS A 107 12.40 13.37 -18.17
C CYS A 107 13.09 13.46 -16.80
N CYS A 108 12.42 13.06 -15.72
CA CYS A 108 12.85 13.37 -14.35
C CYS A 108 13.13 12.16 -13.47
N ASN A 109 12.97 10.94 -13.98
CA ASN A 109 13.19 9.67 -13.30
C ASN A 109 12.37 9.52 -12.01
N LYS A 110 11.26 10.25 -11.90
CA LYS A 110 10.31 10.12 -10.79
C LYS A 110 9.26 9.08 -11.15
N VAL A 111 8.91 8.30 -10.15
CA VAL A 111 7.76 7.39 -10.18
C VAL A 111 6.48 8.21 -10.38
N MET A 112 5.61 7.71 -11.23
CA MET A 112 4.28 8.26 -11.47
C MET A 112 3.23 7.14 -11.52
N PHE A 113 2.03 7.47 -11.07
CA PHE A 113 0.84 6.60 -11.09
C PHE A 113 -0.22 7.09 -12.07
N GLU A 114 0.00 8.27 -12.64
CA GLU A 114 -0.76 8.88 -13.72
C GLU A 114 0.22 9.74 -14.52
N GLY A 115 -0.11 9.98 -15.79
CA GLY A 115 0.76 10.76 -16.66
C GLY A 115 0.50 10.55 -18.13
N TYR A 116 1.30 11.22 -18.94
CA TYR A 116 1.33 11.05 -20.39
C TYR A 116 2.02 9.74 -20.76
N CYS A 117 1.39 8.99 -21.65
CA CYS A 117 1.92 7.82 -22.34
C CYS A 117 2.15 8.19 -23.81
N ILE A 118 3.36 8.02 -24.32
CA ILE A 118 3.74 8.33 -25.71
C ILE A 118 4.14 7.05 -26.44
N HIS A 119 3.69 6.90 -27.68
CA HIS A 119 3.95 5.76 -28.57
C HIS A 119 3.73 4.41 -27.89
N GLU A 120 2.52 4.18 -27.38
CA GLU A 120 2.13 2.92 -26.71
C GLU A 120 3.06 2.52 -25.55
N GLY A 121 3.67 3.51 -24.88
CA GLY A 121 4.51 3.28 -23.71
C GLY A 121 6.01 3.28 -23.99
N LEU A 122 6.44 3.84 -25.12
CA LEU A 122 7.85 4.11 -25.37
C LEU A 122 8.41 5.14 -24.38
N GLU A 123 7.61 6.17 -24.06
CA GLU A 123 7.99 7.24 -23.14
C GLU A 123 6.84 7.65 -22.23
N TYR A 124 7.19 8.13 -21.03
CA TYR A 124 6.23 8.55 -20.02
C TYR A 124 6.58 9.90 -19.39
N PHE A 125 5.59 10.78 -19.18
CA PHE A 125 5.81 12.10 -18.58
C PHE A 125 4.80 12.40 -17.46
N CYS A 126 5.30 12.76 -16.28
CA CYS A 126 4.45 12.96 -15.09
C CYS A 126 3.75 14.33 -15.03
N SER A 127 3.98 15.23 -16.00
CA SER A 127 3.42 16.58 -16.05
C SER A 127 3.72 17.26 -17.38
N ASP A 128 2.95 18.29 -17.75
CA ASP A 128 3.20 19.15 -18.91
C ASP A 128 4.62 19.72 -18.89
N LYS A 129 5.10 20.10 -17.71
CA LYS A 129 6.46 20.61 -17.54
C LYS A 129 7.50 19.59 -17.99
N CYS A 130 7.29 18.31 -17.71
CA CYS A 130 8.21 17.24 -18.11
C CYS A 130 8.03 16.88 -19.59
N LEU A 131 6.79 16.80 -20.06
CA LEU A 131 6.45 16.54 -21.46
C LEU A 131 7.08 17.61 -22.37
N HIS A 132 6.89 18.88 -22.04
CA HIS A 132 7.39 20.02 -22.81
C HIS A 132 8.89 20.30 -22.67
N THR A 133 9.64 19.38 -22.06
CA THR A 133 11.09 19.33 -22.25
C THR A 133 11.48 18.62 -23.55
N GLN A 134 10.60 17.76 -24.07
CA GLN A 134 10.83 16.92 -25.25
C GLN A 134 9.88 17.30 -26.41
N TYR A 135 8.61 17.58 -26.11
CA TYR A 135 7.57 17.84 -27.11
C TYR A 135 6.92 19.19 -26.91
N THR A 136 6.82 20.00 -27.95
CA THR A 136 6.01 21.22 -27.90
C THR A 136 4.52 20.90 -27.73
N PRO A 137 3.69 21.87 -27.29
CA PRO A 137 2.23 21.66 -27.23
C PRO A 137 1.62 21.22 -28.55
N ASP A 138 2.06 21.80 -29.68
CA ASP A 138 1.55 21.46 -31.01
C ASP A 138 1.94 20.03 -31.43
N GLU A 139 3.20 19.62 -31.18
CA GLU A 139 3.64 18.23 -31.45
C GLU A 139 2.89 17.22 -30.59
N TYR A 140 2.57 17.56 -29.33
CA TYR A 140 1.75 16.69 -28.49
C TYR A 140 0.33 16.57 -29.02
N GLU A 141 -0.29 17.68 -29.44
CA GLU A 141 -1.66 17.67 -29.98
C GLU A 141 -1.76 16.81 -31.24
N GLU A 142 -0.79 16.93 -32.17
CA GLU A 142 -0.72 16.08 -33.36
C GLU A 142 -0.62 14.59 -32.99
N MET A 143 0.25 14.24 -32.03
CA MET A 143 0.35 12.86 -31.54
C MET A 143 -0.91 12.40 -30.80
N HIS A 144 -1.63 13.29 -30.13
CA HIS A 144 -2.86 12.97 -29.43
C HIS A 144 -4.01 12.68 -30.41
N GLU A 145 -4.14 13.49 -31.46
CA GLU A 145 -5.13 13.28 -32.52
C GLU A 145 -4.91 11.97 -33.28
N ASP A 146 -3.64 11.55 -33.42
CA ASP A 146 -3.25 10.28 -34.06
C ASP A 146 -3.25 9.07 -33.09
N ASP A 147 -3.80 9.21 -31.87
CA ASP A 147 -3.84 8.19 -30.82
C ASP A 147 -2.45 7.68 -30.34
N TYR A 148 -1.37 8.39 -30.66
CA TYR A 148 -0.01 8.07 -30.20
C TYR A 148 0.33 8.65 -28.83
N ALA A 149 -0.42 9.62 -28.33
CA ALA A 149 -0.20 10.25 -27.04
C ALA A 149 -1.50 10.40 -26.25
N TYR A 150 -1.49 10.08 -24.96
CA TYR A 150 -2.66 10.28 -24.10
C TYR A 150 -2.26 10.38 -22.62
N TRP A 151 -3.09 11.07 -21.83
CA TRP A 151 -3.00 11.02 -20.37
C TRP A 151 -3.78 9.82 -19.83
N THR A 152 -3.21 9.10 -18.86
CA THR A 152 -3.89 7.98 -18.20
C THR A 152 -3.52 7.87 -16.72
N VAL A 153 -4.31 7.09 -15.98
CA VAL A 153 -4.09 6.73 -14.58
C VAL A 153 -3.90 5.21 -14.52
N TRP A 154 -2.79 4.77 -13.93
CA TRP A 154 -2.44 3.35 -13.77
C TRP A 154 -2.76 2.82 -12.38
N LEU A 155 -3.11 3.67 -11.41
CA LEU A 155 -3.57 3.25 -10.09
C LEU A 155 -5.03 2.75 -10.19
N GLU A 156 -5.27 1.44 -10.03
CA GLU A 156 -6.61 0.88 -9.81
C GLU A 156 -7.08 1.04 -8.35
#